data_AF-A0A5M4D1R0-F1
#
_entry.id   AF-A0A5M4D1R0-F1
#
_cell.length_a   1.000
_cell.length_b   1.000
_cell.length_c   1.000
_cell.angle_alpha   90.00
_cell.angle_beta   90.00
_cell.angle_gamma   90.00
#
_symmetry.space_group_name_H-M   'P 1'
#
loop_
_entity.id
_entity.type
_entity.pdbx_description
1 polymer ?
#
loop_
_entity_poly.entity_id
_entity_poly.type
_entity_poly.pdbx_seq_one_letter_code
_entity_poly.pdbx_strand_id
1 'polypeptide(L)'
;MLQLVCTLAVCAASLLTEPTSRPDPLRTQTVIDANLQHAWHAWTTSAGLESWLAGSAEVELRPGGRYATNADGRVGQPGTIELKILAFDPPYMLAYTTTVPPDEFPTVAAAADTWAVVTFRRLDDTHTLVLHSALGWGEGEEWKRAREFLAHANRRVLDMLRRHFQSQSGELEPKVERVGSFSRTFETPAPPEVVWEALTTPRGLASWLGDEPAVELAFNGTITHPSRPGSEPIVERILAFDPDRMLATRLDLPPALEPNLGLVEQTWTVTRLEPLEAGGTRVTRTMLGWESGREWDAAARFFETQTTQQMKALSRMLGGDAEVREGEPGLFRPDAKAQAGQLVLDRLGVLVGEWTSKVTPPTGGPIEVRARFLRGPDGRSIVSSSDFVLPTGPAPHTAALTWLEPGTNEVRFVSLDQASQVARGSVSLQGDTLVWDWRVSNESGEQRLDVRITLIDDNRYRMVVREPDARHPLVDAEFVRDSDSTGD
;
A
#
# COMPACT_ATOMS: atom_id res chain seq x y z
N MET A 1 16.90 -7.67 78.25
CA MET A 1 15.81 -7.22 77.37
C MET A 1 16.43 -6.89 76.01
N LEU A 2 16.92 -7.93 75.31
CA LEU A 2 17.68 -7.84 74.08
C LEU A 2 17.59 -9.19 73.35
N GLN A 3 16.46 -9.42 72.68
CA GLN A 3 16.21 -10.56 71.78
C GLN A 3 14.78 -10.39 71.23
N LEU A 4 14.59 -9.58 70.17
CA LEU A 4 13.40 -9.65 69.28
C LEU A 4 13.44 -8.60 68.12
N VAL A 5 14.47 -8.54 67.27
CA VAL A 5 14.38 -7.71 66.02
C VAL A 5 15.09 -8.33 64.79
N CYS A 6 15.65 -9.54 64.85
CA CYS A 6 16.46 -10.09 63.73
C CYS A 6 15.73 -10.99 62.73
N THR A 7 14.38 -10.95 62.62
CA THR A 7 13.64 -11.88 61.75
C THR A 7 12.57 -11.22 60.89
N LEU A 8 12.84 -10.06 60.29
CA LEU A 8 11.91 -9.40 59.36
C LEU A 8 12.59 -8.54 58.27
N ALA A 9 13.86 -8.83 57.93
CA ALA A 9 14.65 -8.03 56.97
C ALA A 9 15.17 -8.80 55.73
N VAL A 10 14.62 -9.97 55.39
CA VAL A 10 15.09 -10.76 54.22
C VAL A 10 13.99 -11.17 53.22
N CYS A 11 12.70 -10.92 53.48
CA CYS A 11 11.62 -11.45 52.63
C CYS A 11 10.90 -10.46 51.71
N ALA A 12 11.50 -9.32 51.33
CA ALA A 12 10.84 -8.34 50.44
C ALA A 12 11.72 -7.81 49.29
N ALA A 13 12.69 -8.61 48.82
CA ALA A 13 13.50 -8.28 47.65
C ALA A 13 13.76 -9.54 46.81
N SER A 14 12.69 -10.15 46.30
CA SER A 14 12.73 -11.13 45.20
C SER A 14 11.33 -11.25 44.58
N LEU A 15 10.78 -10.13 44.14
CA LEU A 15 9.98 -10.14 42.91
C LEU A 15 10.91 -9.60 41.83
N LEU A 16 11.97 -10.37 41.55
CA LEU A 16 12.53 -10.38 40.21
C LEU A 16 11.39 -10.96 39.37
N THR A 17 10.67 -10.11 38.66
CA THR A 17 10.09 -10.54 37.39
C THR A 17 11.28 -11.08 36.62
N GLU A 18 11.44 -12.40 36.60
CA GLU A 18 12.34 -13.03 35.65
C GLU A 18 11.91 -12.48 34.29
N PRO A 19 12.80 -11.83 33.50
CA PRO A 19 12.48 -11.66 32.11
C PRO A 19 12.30 -13.09 31.60
N THR A 20 11.07 -13.46 31.29
CA THR A 20 10.81 -14.64 30.47
C THR A 20 11.43 -14.32 29.12
N SER A 21 12.75 -14.54 29.02
CA SER A 21 13.50 -14.27 27.82
C SER A 21 13.02 -15.29 26.81
N ARG A 22 12.04 -14.88 25.98
CA ARG A 22 11.62 -15.66 24.83
C ARG A 22 12.88 -16.10 24.08
N PRO A 23 12.97 -17.36 23.61
CA PRO A 23 14.14 -17.83 22.90
C PRO A 23 14.51 -16.93 21.74
N ASP A 24 15.82 -16.77 21.52
CA ASP A 24 16.35 -15.93 20.45
C ASP A 24 15.77 -16.29 19.08
N PRO A 25 15.57 -15.28 18.20
CA PRO A 25 15.14 -15.50 16.83
C PRO A 25 15.99 -16.56 16.12
N LEU A 26 15.33 -17.47 15.40
CA LEU A 26 16.01 -18.41 14.52
C LEU A 26 16.33 -17.69 13.20
N ARG A 27 17.60 -17.41 12.95
CA ARG A 27 18.05 -16.64 11.80
C ARG A 27 18.76 -17.51 10.77
N THR A 28 18.31 -17.43 9.52
CA THR A 28 18.98 -18.05 8.37
C THR A 28 19.11 -17.00 7.27
N GLN A 29 20.27 -16.91 6.62
CA GLN A 29 20.49 -15.91 5.58
C GLN A 29 21.25 -16.49 4.38
N THR A 30 21.07 -15.86 3.23
CA THR A 30 21.81 -16.17 2.00
C THR A 30 22.01 -14.90 1.18
N VAL A 31 23.07 -14.87 0.37
CA VAL A 31 23.25 -13.85 -0.66
C VAL A 31 22.82 -14.45 -1.99
N ILE A 32 22.01 -13.71 -2.74
CA ILE A 32 21.55 -14.09 -4.08
C ILE A 32 22.09 -13.13 -5.13
N ASP A 33 22.31 -13.67 -6.33
CA ASP A 33 22.82 -12.96 -7.50
C ASP A 33 21.64 -12.27 -8.22
N ALA A 34 20.93 -11.40 -7.49
CA ALA A 34 19.81 -10.64 -8.00
C ALA A 34 19.74 -9.26 -7.34
N ASN A 35 19.23 -8.29 -8.11
CA ASN A 35 18.91 -6.98 -7.55
C ASN A 35 17.73 -7.07 -6.57
N LEU A 36 17.57 -6.01 -5.78
CA LEU A 36 16.58 -5.96 -4.70
C LEU A 36 15.14 -6.17 -5.18
N GLN A 37 14.80 -5.72 -6.40
CA GLN A 37 13.44 -5.83 -6.95
C GLN A 37 13.12 -7.26 -7.40
N HIS A 38 14.09 -7.96 -7.98
CA HIS A 38 13.94 -9.37 -8.33
C HIS A 38 13.78 -10.25 -7.09
N ALA A 39 14.61 -9.99 -6.07
CA ALA A 39 14.52 -10.68 -4.79
C ALA A 39 13.13 -10.52 -4.16
N TRP A 40 12.62 -9.29 -4.15
CA TRP A 40 11.28 -8.96 -3.67
C TRP A 40 10.21 -9.69 -4.48
N HIS A 41 10.20 -9.52 -5.80
CA HIS A 41 9.21 -10.11 -6.70
C HIS A 41 9.13 -11.64 -6.57
N ALA A 42 10.29 -12.30 -6.49
CA ALA A 42 10.38 -13.75 -6.33
C ALA A 42 9.74 -14.25 -5.02
N TRP A 43 9.67 -13.40 -3.99
CA TRP A 43 9.14 -13.78 -2.68
C TRP A 43 7.68 -13.36 -2.47
N THR A 44 7.25 -12.28 -3.13
CA THR A 44 5.98 -11.59 -2.81
C THR A 44 4.91 -11.72 -3.89
N THR A 45 5.11 -12.55 -4.91
CA THR A 45 4.12 -12.78 -5.97
C THR A 45 3.92 -14.28 -6.20
N SER A 46 2.72 -14.66 -6.65
CA SER A 46 2.43 -16.04 -7.06
C SER A 46 3.42 -16.54 -8.12
N ALA A 47 3.61 -15.76 -9.19
CA ALA A 47 4.54 -16.11 -10.27
C ALA A 47 6.00 -16.23 -9.76
N GLY A 48 6.39 -15.34 -8.85
CA GLY A 48 7.69 -15.39 -8.20
C GLY A 48 7.91 -16.70 -7.43
N LEU A 49 6.97 -17.07 -6.56
CA LEU A 49 7.09 -18.29 -5.76
C LEU A 49 7.00 -19.56 -6.62
N GLU A 50 6.18 -19.56 -7.65
CA GLU A 50 6.06 -20.68 -8.60
C GLU A 50 7.35 -20.91 -9.42
N SER A 51 8.20 -19.90 -9.55
CA SER A 51 9.44 -20.01 -10.30
C SER A 51 10.57 -20.76 -9.57
N TRP A 52 10.46 -20.96 -8.25
CA TRP A 52 11.54 -21.57 -7.47
C TRP A 52 11.12 -22.34 -6.22
N LEU A 53 10.01 -22.00 -5.57
CA LEU A 53 9.61 -22.57 -4.28
C LEU A 53 8.57 -23.68 -4.42
N ALA A 54 7.57 -23.48 -5.26
CA ALA A 54 6.35 -24.30 -5.27
C ALA A 54 5.85 -24.57 -6.70
N GLY A 55 5.06 -25.64 -6.89
CA GLY A 55 4.37 -25.90 -8.15
C GLY A 55 3.13 -25.03 -8.35
N SER A 56 2.55 -24.51 -7.25
CA SER A 56 1.43 -23.58 -7.24
C SER A 56 1.51 -22.64 -6.04
N ALA A 57 1.21 -21.36 -6.24
CA ALA A 57 1.19 -20.36 -5.18
C ALA A 57 0.06 -19.32 -5.33
N GLU A 58 -0.51 -18.89 -4.21
CA GLU A 58 -1.47 -17.78 -4.11
C GLU A 58 -0.93 -16.74 -3.14
N VAL A 59 -0.72 -15.51 -3.62
CA VAL A 59 -0.28 -14.38 -2.80
C VAL A 59 -1.27 -13.24 -2.93
N GLU A 60 -1.90 -12.89 -1.82
CA GLU A 60 -2.70 -11.68 -1.67
C GLU A 60 -1.89 -10.66 -0.84
N LEU A 61 -1.12 -9.80 -1.52
CA LEU A 61 -0.15 -8.89 -0.88
C LEU A 61 -0.81 -7.70 -0.16
N ARG A 62 -1.47 -7.99 0.96
CA ARG A 62 -2.04 -7.02 1.91
C ARG A 62 -1.93 -7.58 3.34
N PRO A 63 -1.91 -6.77 4.41
CA PRO A 63 -2.02 -7.30 5.77
C PRO A 63 -3.28 -8.14 5.94
N GLY A 64 -3.16 -9.29 6.60
CA GLY A 64 -4.19 -10.31 6.73
C GLY A 64 -4.43 -11.16 5.47
N GLY A 65 -3.80 -10.81 4.35
CA GLY A 65 -3.95 -11.51 3.07
C GLY A 65 -3.36 -12.92 3.09
N ARG A 66 -3.92 -13.78 2.23
CA ARG A 66 -3.50 -15.18 2.11
C ARG A 66 -2.11 -15.28 1.47
N TYR A 67 -1.26 -16.14 2.03
CA TYR A 67 0.02 -16.53 1.46
C TYR A 67 0.11 -18.05 1.48
N ALA A 68 -0.20 -18.69 0.35
CA ALA A 68 -0.34 -20.13 0.27
C ALA A 68 0.54 -20.73 -0.82
N THR A 69 1.15 -21.88 -0.53
CA THR A 69 2.01 -22.60 -1.47
C THR A 69 1.72 -24.10 -1.43
N ASN A 70 1.85 -24.77 -2.57
CA ASN A 70 1.83 -26.22 -2.67
C ASN A 70 2.95 -26.70 -3.61
N ALA A 71 3.83 -27.56 -3.12
CA ALA A 71 4.98 -28.02 -3.88
C ALA A 71 4.62 -29.02 -4.99
N ASP A 72 3.70 -29.95 -4.72
CA ASP A 72 3.42 -31.12 -5.56
C ASP A 72 2.02 -31.09 -6.22
N GLY A 73 1.19 -30.11 -5.86
CA GLY A 73 -0.19 -30.00 -6.29
C GLY A 73 -0.66 -28.55 -6.44
N ARG A 74 -1.98 -28.35 -6.36
CA ARG A 74 -2.59 -27.01 -6.39
C ARG A 74 -2.85 -26.51 -4.97
N VAL A 75 -2.78 -25.19 -4.80
CA VAL A 75 -3.25 -24.53 -3.56
C VAL A 75 -4.68 -24.99 -3.24
N GLY A 76 -4.91 -25.39 -1.99
CA GLY A 76 -6.17 -25.96 -1.50
C GLY A 76 -6.22 -27.50 -1.50
N GLN A 77 -5.25 -28.20 -2.09
CA GLN A 77 -5.10 -29.66 -1.99
C GLN A 77 -4.27 -30.07 -0.75
N PRO A 78 -4.27 -31.36 -0.35
CA PRO A 78 -3.37 -31.85 0.71
C PRO A 78 -1.91 -31.44 0.46
N GLY A 79 -1.21 -31.06 1.53
CA GLY A 79 0.16 -30.53 1.46
C GLY A 79 0.26 -29.02 1.20
N THR A 80 -0.87 -28.31 1.07
CA THR A 80 -0.87 -26.84 0.99
C THR A 80 -0.41 -26.25 2.33
N ILE A 81 0.61 -25.40 2.28
CA ILE A 81 1.03 -24.57 3.40
C ILE A 81 0.26 -23.25 3.30
N GLU A 82 -0.54 -22.93 4.31
CA GLU A 82 -1.31 -21.69 4.38
C GLU A 82 -0.80 -20.77 5.49
N LEU A 83 -0.38 -19.58 5.11
CA LEU A 83 0.11 -18.52 5.99
C LEU A 83 -0.72 -17.24 5.75
N LYS A 84 -0.57 -16.28 6.65
CA LYS A 84 -1.16 -14.93 6.52
C LYS A 84 -0.06 -13.88 6.53
N ILE A 85 -0.16 -12.92 5.62
CA ILE A 85 0.73 -11.75 5.61
C ILE A 85 0.39 -10.87 6.81
N LEU A 86 1.41 -10.47 7.56
CA LEU A 86 1.26 -9.64 8.75
C LEU A 86 1.53 -8.17 8.41
N ALA A 87 2.65 -7.89 7.75
CA ALA A 87 3.06 -6.56 7.34
C ALA A 87 4.12 -6.66 6.23
N PHE A 88 4.35 -5.57 5.52
CA PHE A 88 5.43 -5.50 4.53
C PHE A 88 5.87 -4.06 4.24
N ASP A 89 7.10 -3.88 3.78
CA ASP A 89 7.69 -2.61 3.34
C ASP A 89 8.46 -2.87 2.03
N PRO A 90 7.85 -2.69 0.84
CA PRO A 90 8.51 -3.02 -0.42
C PRO A 90 9.69 -2.08 -0.72
N PRO A 91 10.81 -2.60 -1.27
CA PRO A 91 11.16 -4.01 -1.49
C PRO A 91 11.98 -4.63 -0.34
N TYR A 92 11.88 -4.10 0.88
CA TYR A 92 12.82 -4.33 1.99
C TYR A 92 12.39 -5.41 2.97
N MET A 93 11.09 -5.62 3.21
CA MET A 93 10.62 -6.50 4.28
C MET A 93 9.26 -7.13 3.99
N LEU A 94 9.11 -8.42 4.29
CA LEU A 94 7.84 -9.14 4.35
C LEU A 94 7.75 -9.90 5.67
N ALA A 95 6.63 -9.77 6.38
CA ALA A 95 6.31 -10.56 7.57
C ALA A 95 5.05 -11.40 7.34
N TYR A 96 5.07 -12.64 7.79
CA TYR A 96 3.93 -13.58 7.71
C TYR A 96 3.91 -14.54 8.90
N THR A 97 2.75 -15.12 9.20
CA THR A 97 2.63 -16.18 10.22
C THR A 97 3.44 -17.41 9.85
N THR A 98 4.00 -18.15 10.80
CA THR A 98 4.64 -19.45 10.52
C THR A 98 3.74 -20.62 10.89
N THR A 99 4.01 -21.78 10.27
CA THR A 99 3.34 -23.03 10.61
C THR A 99 4.33 -24.19 10.59
N VAL A 100 3.97 -25.26 11.29
CA VAL A 100 4.70 -26.53 11.35
C VAL A 100 3.70 -27.67 11.11
N PRO A 101 4.15 -28.87 10.70
CA PRO A 101 3.25 -30.01 10.51
C PRO A 101 2.46 -30.31 11.81
N PRO A 102 1.12 -30.14 11.82
CA PRO A 102 0.33 -30.22 13.05
C PRO A 102 0.31 -31.64 13.66
N ASP A 103 0.47 -32.67 12.83
CA ASP A 103 0.54 -34.07 13.28
C ASP A 103 1.87 -34.37 14.02
N GLU A 104 2.93 -33.60 13.76
CA GLU A 104 4.25 -33.78 14.38
C GLU A 104 4.50 -32.80 15.54
N PHE A 105 3.90 -31.62 15.47
CA PHE A 105 4.07 -30.51 16.43
C PHE A 105 2.71 -29.88 16.82
N PRO A 106 1.80 -30.64 17.46
CA PRO A 106 0.44 -30.17 17.76
C PRO A 106 0.41 -28.97 18.72
N THR A 107 1.32 -28.90 19.70
CA THR A 107 1.39 -27.80 20.66
C THR A 107 1.86 -26.53 19.96
N VAL A 108 2.89 -26.64 19.12
CA VAL A 108 3.46 -25.49 18.39
C VAL A 108 2.49 -24.98 17.34
N ALA A 109 1.82 -25.88 16.61
CA ALA A 109 0.81 -25.51 15.63
C ALA A 109 -0.41 -24.81 16.28
N ALA A 110 -0.79 -25.21 17.50
CA ALA A 110 -1.90 -24.60 18.23
C ALA A 110 -1.57 -23.24 18.85
N ALA A 111 -0.29 -22.95 19.12
CA ALA A 111 0.11 -21.72 19.80
C ALA A 111 -0.13 -20.45 18.98
N ALA A 112 -0.18 -20.54 17.65
CA ALA A 112 -0.52 -19.46 16.70
C ALA A 112 0.29 -18.14 16.78
N ASP A 113 1.24 -18.03 17.71
CA ASP A 113 2.02 -16.81 17.99
C ASP A 113 3.43 -16.84 17.39
N THR A 114 3.67 -17.70 16.39
CA THR A 114 4.94 -17.75 15.67
C THR A 114 4.83 -17.01 14.34
N TRP A 115 5.84 -16.22 14.02
CA TRP A 115 5.90 -15.46 12.78
C TRP A 115 7.31 -15.49 12.19
N ALA A 116 7.38 -15.19 10.90
CA ALA A 116 8.63 -14.98 10.18
C ALA A 116 8.70 -13.54 9.67
N VAL A 117 9.91 -13.00 9.68
CA VAL A 117 10.28 -11.75 9.02
C VAL A 117 11.36 -12.08 8.00
N VAL A 118 11.12 -11.74 6.74
CA VAL A 118 12.08 -11.82 5.64
C VAL A 118 12.51 -10.41 5.30
N THR A 119 13.81 -10.14 5.34
CA THR A 119 14.38 -8.84 4.96
C THR A 119 15.28 -9.00 3.75
N PHE A 120 15.26 -7.96 2.91
CA PHE A 120 16.06 -7.86 1.70
C PHE A 120 16.94 -6.63 1.81
N ARG A 121 18.26 -6.84 1.84
CA ARG A 121 19.24 -5.76 1.93
C ARG A 121 20.10 -5.75 0.68
N ARG A 122 20.09 -4.63 -0.03
CA ARG A 122 20.99 -4.38 -1.15
C ARG A 122 22.43 -4.45 -0.65
N LEU A 123 23.25 -5.29 -1.28
CA LEU A 123 24.71 -5.29 -1.07
C LEU A 123 25.38 -4.46 -2.18
N ASP A 124 24.92 -4.63 -3.41
CA ASP A 124 25.25 -3.81 -4.58
C ASP A 124 24.10 -3.88 -5.61
N ASP A 125 24.31 -3.37 -6.82
CA ASP A 125 23.28 -3.31 -7.87
C ASP A 125 22.79 -4.69 -8.33
N THR A 126 23.58 -5.73 -8.09
CA THR A 126 23.34 -7.10 -8.59
C THR A 126 23.24 -8.15 -7.49
N HIS A 127 23.53 -7.82 -6.23
CA HIS A 127 23.47 -8.75 -5.12
C HIS A 127 22.58 -8.27 -3.98
N THR A 128 21.78 -9.19 -3.46
CA THR A 128 20.87 -8.96 -2.34
C THR A 128 21.13 -9.98 -1.23
N LEU A 129 21.26 -9.50 0.01
CA LEU A 129 21.22 -10.34 1.20
C LEU A 129 19.76 -10.58 1.59
N VAL A 130 19.35 -11.84 1.64
CA VAL A 130 18.05 -12.26 2.16
C VAL A 130 18.26 -12.88 3.54
N LEU A 131 17.60 -12.31 4.56
CA LEU A 131 17.61 -12.82 5.94
C LEU A 131 16.18 -13.23 6.31
N HIS A 132 16.03 -14.49 6.73
CA HIS A 132 14.80 -15.05 7.28
C HIS A 132 14.97 -15.23 8.79
N SER A 133 14.16 -14.52 9.56
CA SER A 133 14.08 -14.60 11.02
C SER A 133 12.74 -15.25 11.42
N ALA A 134 12.77 -16.38 12.11
CA ALA A 134 11.59 -16.99 12.72
C ALA A 134 11.56 -16.72 14.23
N LEU A 135 10.42 -16.25 14.74
CA LEU A 135 10.22 -15.69 16.07
C LEU A 135 8.98 -16.29 16.75
N GLY A 136 8.77 -15.91 18.02
CA GLY A 136 7.58 -16.33 18.78
C GLY A 136 7.70 -17.70 19.44
N TRP A 137 8.93 -18.19 19.65
CA TRP A 137 9.18 -19.50 20.23
C TRP A 137 8.69 -19.58 21.69
N GLY A 138 7.98 -20.66 22.01
CA GLY A 138 7.73 -21.08 23.38
C GLY A 138 8.87 -21.92 23.97
N GLU A 139 8.61 -22.51 25.13
CA GLU A 139 9.55 -23.34 25.87
C GLU A 139 9.17 -24.83 25.86
N GLY A 140 10.16 -25.71 26.01
CA GLY A 140 9.96 -27.16 26.13
C GLY A 140 10.51 -27.97 24.94
N GLU A 141 10.50 -29.30 25.08
CA GLU A 141 11.15 -30.22 24.12
C GLU A 141 10.49 -30.21 22.74
N GLU A 142 9.16 -30.07 22.65
CA GLU A 142 8.48 -29.96 21.36
C GLU A 142 8.88 -28.67 20.61
N TRP A 143 8.96 -27.55 21.33
CA TRP A 143 9.42 -26.26 20.78
C TRP A 143 10.87 -26.32 20.30
N LYS A 144 11.76 -27.00 21.04
CA LYS A 144 13.14 -27.23 20.60
C LYS A 144 13.19 -28.02 19.29
N ARG A 145 12.46 -29.14 19.19
CA ARG A 145 12.40 -29.96 17.96
C ARG A 145 11.79 -29.19 16.79
N ALA A 146 10.73 -28.42 17.01
CA ALA A 146 10.10 -27.59 15.98
C ALA A 146 11.06 -26.52 15.46
N ARG A 147 11.84 -25.90 16.35
CA ARG A 147 12.88 -24.93 15.99
C ARG A 147 14.00 -25.55 15.15
N GLU A 148 14.42 -26.78 15.46
CA GLU A 148 15.39 -27.54 14.65
C GLU A 148 14.83 -27.91 13.26
N PHE A 149 13.57 -28.36 13.22
CA PHE A 149 12.86 -28.65 11.97
C PHE A 149 12.80 -27.41 11.08
N LEU A 150 12.36 -26.27 11.62
CA LEU A 150 12.30 -25.01 10.88
C LEU A 150 13.68 -24.49 10.48
N ALA A 151 14.73 -24.73 11.29
CA ALA A 151 16.10 -24.39 10.92
C ALA A 151 16.60 -25.18 9.70
N HIS A 152 16.16 -26.43 9.54
CA HIS A 152 16.45 -27.21 8.33
C HIS A 152 15.61 -26.73 7.14
N ALA A 153 14.31 -26.51 7.35
CA ALA A 153 13.39 -26.04 6.31
C ALA A 153 13.82 -24.67 5.74
N ASN A 154 14.12 -23.69 6.60
CA ASN A 154 14.54 -22.35 6.19
C ASN A 154 15.84 -22.38 5.37
N ARG A 155 16.83 -23.20 5.76
CA ARG A 155 18.06 -23.39 4.97
C ARG A 155 17.75 -23.94 3.58
N ARG A 156 16.91 -24.97 3.50
CA ARG A 156 16.50 -25.55 2.22
C ARG A 156 15.81 -24.54 1.32
N VAL A 157 14.89 -23.74 1.87
CA VAL A 157 14.20 -22.66 1.15
C VAL A 157 15.20 -21.63 0.61
N LEU A 158 16.10 -21.09 1.45
CA LEU A 158 17.08 -20.11 1.00
C LEU A 158 18.10 -20.69 -0.01
N ASP A 159 18.44 -21.98 0.10
CA ASP A 159 19.27 -22.66 -0.89
C ASP A 159 18.55 -22.82 -2.24
N MET A 160 17.23 -23.06 -2.24
CA MET A 160 16.42 -23.10 -3.47
C MET A 160 16.39 -21.73 -4.15
N LEU A 161 16.13 -20.66 -3.38
CA LEU A 161 16.16 -19.28 -3.88
C LEU A 161 17.52 -18.93 -4.50
N ARG A 162 18.62 -19.27 -3.80
CA ARG A 162 19.97 -19.02 -4.31
C ARG A 162 20.23 -19.74 -5.63
N ARG A 163 19.87 -21.02 -5.73
CA ARG A 163 20.03 -21.80 -6.98
C ARG A 163 19.22 -21.22 -8.13
N HIS A 164 18.01 -20.74 -7.87
CA HIS A 164 17.17 -20.11 -8.87
C HIS A 164 17.91 -18.92 -9.53
N PHE A 165 18.41 -17.98 -8.73
CA PHE A 165 19.12 -16.81 -9.26
C PHE A 165 20.51 -17.11 -9.84
N GLN A 166 21.20 -18.14 -9.36
CA GLN A 166 22.44 -18.60 -9.99
C GLN A 166 22.22 -19.14 -11.42
N SER A 167 21.03 -19.69 -11.69
CA SER A 167 20.68 -20.26 -13.00
C SER A 167 20.04 -19.26 -13.96
N GLN A 168 19.62 -18.09 -13.47
CA GLN A 168 18.91 -17.07 -14.23
C GLN A 168 19.78 -15.83 -14.40
N SER A 169 20.41 -15.69 -15.56
CA SER A 169 21.08 -14.45 -15.99
C SER A 169 20.19 -13.75 -17.02
N GLY A 170 19.15 -13.05 -16.56
CA GLY A 170 18.20 -12.40 -17.46
C GLY A 170 17.46 -11.22 -16.83
N GLU A 171 17.30 -10.16 -17.63
CA GLU A 171 16.48 -8.96 -17.35
C GLU A 171 15.00 -9.33 -17.26
N LEU A 172 14.54 -9.81 -16.11
CA LEU A 172 13.12 -9.70 -15.78
C LEU A 172 12.85 -8.23 -15.42
N GLU A 173 11.85 -7.59 -16.01
CA GLU A 173 11.35 -6.30 -15.51
C GLU A 173 10.15 -6.61 -14.61
N PRO A 174 10.33 -6.69 -13.27
CA PRO A 174 9.24 -7.07 -12.39
C PRO A 174 8.14 -6.00 -12.45
N LYS A 175 6.90 -6.44 -12.67
CA LYS A 175 5.74 -5.56 -12.55
C LYS A 175 5.57 -5.21 -11.07
N VAL A 176 6.04 -4.02 -10.68
CA VAL A 176 5.94 -3.53 -9.31
C VAL A 176 4.51 -3.06 -9.04
N GLU A 177 3.83 -3.77 -8.15
CA GLU A 177 2.59 -3.27 -7.55
C GLU A 177 2.93 -2.13 -6.59
N ARG A 178 2.35 -0.95 -6.85
CA ARG A 178 2.67 0.27 -6.12
C ARG A 178 1.72 0.40 -4.94
N VAL A 179 2.27 0.52 -3.73
CA VAL A 179 1.51 0.70 -2.49
C VAL A 179 1.69 2.12 -2.01
N GLY A 180 0.60 2.84 -1.74
CA GLY A 180 0.69 4.20 -1.24
C GLY A 180 1.43 4.26 0.08
N SER A 181 2.50 5.06 0.14
CA SER A 181 3.34 5.18 1.31
C SER A 181 3.94 6.57 1.46
N PHE A 182 4.38 6.89 2.67
CA PHE A 182 5.36 7.93 2.94
C PHE A 182 6.38 7.42 3.95
N SER A 183 7.62 7.92 3.85
CA SER A 183 8.71 7.48 4.70
C SER A 183 9.49 8.65 5.30
N ARG A 184 9.99 8.46 6.51
CA ARG A 184 10.87 9.38 7.22
C ARG A 184 12.09 8.64 7.73
N THR A 185 13.25 9.24 7.58
CA THR A 185 14.52 8.65 8.00
C THR A 185 15.38 9.66 8.75
N PHE A 186 16.15 9.17 9.72
CA PHE A 186 17.26 9.89 10.34
C PHE A 186 18.34 8.89 10.76
N GLU A 187 19.54 9.41 10.98
CA GLU A 187 20.66 8.64 11.53
C GLU A 187 20.96 9.09 12.94
N THR A 188 21.36 8.16 13.79
CA THR A 188 21.73 8.39 15.19
C THR A 188 22.99 7.61 15.56
N PRO A 189 23.85 8.15 16.46
CA PRO A 189 24.95 7.39 17.03
C PRO A 189 24.50 6.28 18.00
N ALA A 190 23.22 6.26 18.41
CA ALA A 190 22.69 5.21 19.28
C ALA A 190 22.67 3.86 18.56
N PRO A 191 23.15 2.77 19.19
CA PRO A 191 23.13 1.45 18.59
C PRO A 191 21.70 0.87 18.53
N PRO A 192 21.43 -0.14 17.68
CA PRO A 192 20.07 -0.60 17.41
C PRO A 192 19.29 -1.03 18.65
N GLU A 193 19.96 -1.62 19.65
CA GLU A 193 19.36 -2.04 20.91
C GLU A 193 18.84 -0.86 21.76
N VAL A 194 19.50 0.29 21.70
CA VAL A 194 19.06 1.51 22.40
C VAL A 194 17.86 2.13 21.67
N VAL A 195 17.88 2.11 20.33
CA VAL A 195 16.73 2.56 19.53
C VAL A 195 15.53 1.63 19.74
N TRP A 196 15.76 0.32 19.82
CA TRP A 196 14.74 -0.68 20.13
C TRP A 196 14.11 -0.41 21.49
N GLU A 197 14.91 -0.25 22.54
CA GLU A 197 14.42 0.08 23.89
C GLU A 197 13.55 1.36 23.87
N ALA A 198 13.98 2.38 23.11
CA ALA A 198 13.25 3.63 22.95
C ALA A 198 11.88 3.49 22.27
N LEU A 199 11.68 2.46 21.45
CA LEU A 199 10.45 2.21 20.70
C LEU A 199 9.53 1.18 21.36
N THR A 200 10.08 0.28 22.18
CA THR A 200 9.35 -0.91 22.63
C THR A 200 9.30 -1.10 24.14
N THR A 201 9.67 -0.08 24.92
CA THR A 201 9.51 -0.10 26.37
C THR A 201 8.73 1.12 26.85
N PRO A 202 7.97 1.00 27.96
CA PRO A 202 7.29 2.15 28.54
C PRO A 202 8.26 3.30 28.87
N ARG A 203 9.41 2.97 29.46
CA ARG A 203 10.46 3.96 29.78
C ARG A 203 11.02 4.64 28.53
N GLY A 204 11.32 3.84 27.51
CA GLY A 204 11.87 4.32 26.25
C GLY A 204 10.90 5.27 25.54
N LEU A 205 9.65 4.85 25.38
CA LEU A 205 8.61 5.68 24.76
C LEU A 205 8.37 6.97 25.57
N ALA A 206 8.32 6.88 26.89
CA ALA A 206 8.07 8.04 27.74
C ALA A 206 9.15 9.12 27.61
N SER A 207 10.39 8.73 27.26
CA SER A 207 11.51 9.67 27.11
C SER A 207 11.35 10.67 25.95
N TRP A 208 10.48 10.37 24.96
CA TRP A 208 10.29 11.23 23.80
C TRP A 208 8.82 11.46 23.41
N LEU A 209 7.87 10.65 23.90
CA LEU A 209 6.42 10.87 23.75
C LEU A 209 5.77 11.56 24.96
N GLY A 210 6.34 11.46 26.16
CA GLY A 210 5.75 11.98 27.39
C GLY A 210 5.00 10.91 28.22
N ASP A 211 3.89 11.28 28.86
CA ASP A 211 3.31 10.48 29.95
C ASP A 211 2.51 9.23 29.52
N GLU A 212 2.63 8.20 30.37
CA GLU A 212 1.92 6.91 30.43
C GLU A 212 1.78 6.06 29.14
N PRO A 213 2.88 5.77 28.42
CA PRO A 213 2.84 4.70 27.43
C PRO A 213 2.75 3.32 28.10
N ALA A 214 1.88 2.45 27.58
CA ALA A 214 1.84 1.04 27.94
C ALA A 214 2.37 0.20 26.78
N VAL A 215 3.12 -0.85 27.07
CA VAL A 215 3.67 -1.76 26.06
C VAL A 215 3.46 -3.20 26.45
N GLU A 216 2.77 -3.92 25.59
CA GLU A 216 2.69 -5.38 25.55
C GLU A 216 3.47 -5.86 24.32
N LEU A 217 4.78 -6.07 24.47
CA LEU A 217 5.65 -6.52 23.39
C LEU A 217 5.45 -8.01 23.12
N ALA A 218 4.39 -8.33 22.37
CA ALA A 218 4.04 -9.67 21.92
C ALA A 218 3.44 -9.63 20.52
N PHE A 219 3.33 -10.80 19.87
CA PHE A 219 2.53 -10.92 18.66
C PHE A 219 1.09 -10.51 18.99
N ASN A 220 0.51 -9.60 18.19
CA ASN A 220 -0.80 -9.01 18.42
C ASN A 220 -0.94 -8.21 19.74
N GLY A 221 0.17 -7.97 20.45
CA GLY A 221 0.22 -7.07 21.59
C GLY A 221 0.07 -5.61 21.17
N THR A 222 0.13 -4.69 22.13
CA THR A 222 -0.19 -3.28 21.91
C THR A 222 0.88 -2.33 22.45
N ILE A 223 1.04 -1.21 21.77
CA ILE A 223 1.72 -0.01 22.27
C ILE A 223 0.66 1.07 22.37
N THR A 224 0.43 1.58 23.58
CA THR A 224 -0.63 2.56 23.85
C THR A 224 0.02 3.85 24.29
N HIS A 225 -0.35 4.99 23.69
CA HIS A 225 0.18 6.31 24.07
C HIS A 225 -0.86 7.41 23.88
N PRO A 226 -0.88 8.45 24.73
CA PRO A 226 -1.81 9.56 24.57
C PRO A 226 -1.37 10.49 23.43
N SER A 227 -2.33 10.93 22.60
CA SER A 227 -2.07 11.98 21.60
C SER A 227 -1.75 13.34 22.22
N ARG A 228 -2.31 13.61 23.40
CA ARG A 228 -2.08 14.78 24.25
C ARG A 228 -2.47 14.45 25.69
N PRO A 229 -2.00 15.18 26.71
CA PRO A 229 -2.37 14.93 28.10
C PRO A 229 -3.89 14.86 28.30
N GLY A 230 -4.37 13.76 28.88
CA GLY A 230 -5.79 13.52 29.15
C GLY A 230 -6.65 13.13 27.93
N SER A 231 -6.08 12.91 26.75
CA SER A 231 -6.84 12.33 25.62
C SER A 231 -7.06 10.83 25.81
N GLU A 232 -8.08 10.30 25.15
CA GLU A 232 -8.15 8.87 24.87
C GLU A 232 -6.86 8.43 24.15
N PRO A 233 -6.27 7.28 24.52
CA PRO A 233 -4.98 6.89 23.99
C PRO A 233 -5.11 6.33 22.57
N ILE A 234 -4.08 6.57 21.78
CA ILE A 234 -3.84 5.88 20.51
C ILE A 234 -3.33 4.48 20.85
N VAL A 235 -3.86 3.47 20.17
CA VAL A 235 -3.41 2.08 20.30
C VAL A 235 -2.72 1.68 19.00
N GLU A 236 -1.47 1.24 19.11
CA GLU A 236 -0.71 0.63 18.03
C GLU A 236 -0.64 -0.88 18.26
N ARG A 237 -1.36 -1.65 17.44
CA ARG A 237 -1.29 -3.11 17.47
C ARG A 237 -0.02 -3.59 16.78
N ILE A 238 0.74 -4.44 17.46
CA ILE A 238 1.98 -5.04 16.94
C ILE A 238 1.61 -6.18 15.98
N LEU A 239 1.94 -5.99 14.69
CA LEU A 239 1.71 -6.98 13.65
C LEU A 239 2.85 -8.00 13.57
N ALA A 240 4.09 -7.51 13.68
CA ALA A 240 5.31 -8.31 13.66
C ALA A 240 6.48 -7.50 14.21
N PHE A 241 7.51 -8.20 14.69
CA PHE A 241 8.79 -7.58 15.02
C PHE A 241 9.98 -8.53 14.85
N ASP A 242 11.17 -7.96 14.68
CA ASP A 242 12.46 -8.62 14.85
C ASP A 242 13.31 -7.70 15.75
N PRO A 243 13.63 -8.10 17.00
CA PRO A 243 14.32 -7.24 17.94
C PRO A 243 15.57 -6.60 17.34
N ASP A 244 15.74 -5.32 17.64
CA ASP A 244 16.86 -4.48 17.19
C ASP A 244 16.94 -4.29 15.66
N ARG A 245 15.91 -4.69 14.91
CA ARG A 245 15.89 -4.66 13.43
C ARG A 245 14.63 -4.05 12.86
N MET A 246 13.46 -4.43 13.35
CA MET A 246 12.21 -3.87 12.86
C MET A 246 11.03 -4.01 13.82
N LEU A 247 10.12 -3.04 13.74
CA LEU A 247 8.80 -3.06 14.40
C LEU A 247 7.70 -2.71 13.38
N ALA A 248 6.68 -3.55 13.25
CA ALA A 248 5.52 -3.31 12.42
C ALA A 248 4.27 -3.16 13.28
N THR A 249 3.59 -2.03 13.13
CA THR A 249 2.38 -1.70 13.88
C THR A 249 1.24 -1.31 12.96
N ARG A 250 0.02 -1.44 13.46
CA ARG A 250 -1.20 -0.89 12.88
C ARG A 250 -1.84 0.04 13.89
N LEU A 251 -2.33 1.18 13.42
CA LEU A 251 -3.10 2.07 14.28
C LEU A 251 -4.51 1.50 14.44
N ASP A 252 -4.90 1.29 15.69
CA ASP A 252 -6.29 1.13 16.10
C ASP A 252 -6.70 2.46 16.73
N LEU A 253 -7.59 3.17 16.05
CA LEU A 253 -8.05 4.45 16.57
C LEU A 253 -9.17 4.24 17.59
N PRO A 254 -9.24 5.09 18.63
CA PRO A 254 -10.41 5.12 19.47
C PRO A 254 -11.66 5.58 18.68
N PRO A 255 -12.87 5.11 19.04
CA PRO A 255 -14.12 5.46 18.36
C PRO A 255 -14.40 6.97 18.26
N ALA A 256 -13.89 7.76 19.20
CA ALA A 256 -14.01 9.22 19.16
C ALA A 256 -13.26 9.88 17.99
N LEU A 257 -12.26 9.19 17.41
CA LEU A 257 -11.46 9.65 16.28
C LEU A 257 -11.84 8.95 14.95
N GLU A 258 -12.61 7.85 14.99
CA GLU A 258 -13.02 7.05 13.83
C GLU A 258 -13.74 7.84 12.72
N PRO A 259 -14.73 8.72 12.99
CA PRO A 259 -15.52 9.37 11.92
C PRO A 259 -14.72 10.24 10.97
N ASN A 260 -13.51 10.67 11.36
CA ASN A 260 -12.63 11.51 10.54
C ASN A 260 -11.40 10.77 10.00
N LEU A 261 -11.09 9.58 10.51
CA LEU A 261 -9.79 8.91 10.28
C LEU A 261 -9.88 7.38 10.14
N GLY A 262 -11.07 6.77 10.04
CA GLY A 262 -11.25 5.31 9.95
C GLY A 262 -10.51 4.63 8.78
N LEU A 263 -10.13 5.39 7.75
CA LEU A 263 -9.26 4.93 6.66
C LEU A 263 -7.88 4.44 7.16
N VAL A 264 -7.39 4.98 8.29
CA VAL A 264 -6.07 4.64 8.81
C VAL A 264 -5.99 3.19 9.30
N GLU A 265 -7.10 2.55 9.65
CA GLU A 265 -7.09 1.16 10.11
C GLU A 265 -6.70 0.16 9.01
N GLN A 266 -6.72 0.62 7.75
CA GLN A 266 -6.27 -0.12 6.57
C GLN A 266 -4.78 0.12 6.28
N THR A 267 -4.15 1.07 6.98
CA THR A 267 -2.73 1.38 6.87
C THR A 267 -1.92 0.59 7.90
N TRP A 268 -0.61 0.45 7.65
CA TRP A 268 0.31 -0.12 8.62
C TRP A 268 1.63 0.63 8.57
N THR A 269 2.38 0.57 9.67
CA THR A 269 3.65 1.27 9.83
C THR A 269 4.76 0.25 10.02
N VAL A 270 5.86 0.42 9.31
CA VAL A 270 7.09 -0.36 9.46
C VAL A 270 8.21 0.58 9.88
N THR A 271 8.83 0.31 11.02
CA THR A 271 10.04 0.98 11.49
C THR A 271 11.21 0.03 11.34
N ARG A 272 12.18 0.35 10.49
CA ARG A 272 13.42 -0.40 10.26
C ARG A 272 14.59 0.25 10.98
N LEU A 273 15.44 -0.58 11.57
CA LEU A 273 16.67 -0.23 12.27
C LEU A 273 17.85 -0.85 11.53
N GLU A 274 18.61 -0.02 10.82
CA GLU A 274 19.74 -0.46 10.01
C GLU A 274 21.04 -0.04 10.71
N PRO A 275 21.91 -0.98 11.12
CA PRO A 275 23.18 -0.61 11.74
C PRO A 275 24.10 0.08 10.72
N LEU A 276 24.76 1.14 11.17
CA LEU A 276 25.72 1.91 10.36
C LEU A 276 27.16 1.40 10.59
N GLU A 277 28.01 1.46 9.56
CA GLU A 277 29.41 0.99 9.63
C GLU A 277 30.23 1.71 10.70
N ALA A 278 29.98 3.00 10.91
CA ALA A 278 30.68 3.83 11.89
C ALA A 278 30.20 3.62 13.35
N GLY A 279 29.29 2.67 13.58
CA GLY A 279 28.49 2.59 14.80
C GLY A 279 27.26 3.50 14.73
N GLY A 280 26.19 3.09 15.40
CA GLY A 280 24.90 3.77 15.36
C GLY A 280 23.87 3.10 14.45
N THR A 281 22.76 3.81 14.21
CA THR A 281 21.57 3.26 13.56
C THR A 281 20.95 4.27 12.62
N ARG A 282 20.58 3.83 11.41
CA ARG A 282 19.61 4.51 10.56
C ARG A 282 18.22 4.01 10.92
N VAL A 283 17.35 4.95 11.29
CA VAL A 283 15.96 4.67 11.64
C VAL A 283 15.08 5.13 10.49
N THR A 284 14.36 4.20 9.87
CA THR A 284 13.44 4.50 8.77
C THR A 284 12.04 4.06 9.18
N ARG A 285 11.09 5.00 9.25
CA ARG A 285 9.68 4.72 9.54
C ARG A 285 8.85 5.00 8.29
N THR A 286 8.20 3.97 7.78
CA THR A 286 7.35 4.01 6.59
C THR A 286 5.92 3.68 6.98
N MET A 287 4.97 4.51 6.59
CA MET A 287 3.55 4.22 6.73
C MET A 287 2.98 3.89 5.34
N LEU A 288 2.31 2.74 5.22
CA LEU A 288 1.88 2.12 3.98
C LEU A 288 0.36 1.86 3.97
N GLY A 289 -0.20 1.60 2.80
CA GLY A 289 -1.63 1.29 2.62
C GLY A 289 -2.48 2.52 2.29
N TRP A 290 -1.85 3.63 1.90
CA TRP A 290 -2.58 4.83 1.49
C TRP A 290 -3.20 4.63 0.10
N GLU A 291 -4.48 4.95 -0.04
CA GLU A 291 -5.12 4.98 -1.35
C GLU A 291 -5.21 6.41 -1.91
N SER A 292 -5.87 6.56 -3.05
CA SER A 292 -6.12 7.85 -3.69
C SER A 292 -7.51 8.37 -3.33
N GLY A 293 -7.68 9.69 -3.30
CA GLY A 293 -8.96 10.34 -3.04
C GLY A 293 -8.84 11.43 -1.98
N ARG A 294 -9.80 12.38 -1.98
CA ARG A 294 -9.73 13.58 -1.15
C ARG A 294 -9.56 13.29 0.35
N GLU A 295 -10.28 12.28 0.85
CA GLU A 295 -10.24 11.88 2.26
C GLU A 295 -8.91 11.21 2.62
N TRP A 296 -8.44 10.30 1.77
CA TRP A 296 -7.12 9.67 1.88
C TRP A 296 -5.98 10.68 1.84
N ASP A 297 -6.03 11.65 0.92
CA ASP A 297 -5.01 12.70 0.79
C ASP A 297 -4.97 13.61 2.03
N ALA A 298 -6.13 13.92 2.62
CA ALA A 298 -6.22 14.72 3.83
C ALA A 298 -5.65 13.97 5.04
N ALA A 299 -6.02 12.69 5.20
CA ALA A 299 -5.48 11.82 6.25
C ALA A 299 -3.97 11.62 6.09
N ALA A 300 -3.48 11.33 4.89
CA ALA A 300 -2.06 11.14 4.59
C ALA A 300 -1.23 12.36 5.02
N ARG A 301 -1.66 13.58 4.65
CA ARG A 301 -0.96 14.83 5.07
C ARG A 301 -0.93 15.01 6.59
N PHE A 302 -2.02 14.67 7.27
CA PHE A 302 -2.08 14.74 8.73
C PHE A 302 -1.08 13.78 9.37
N PHE A 303 -1.09 12.51 8.97
CA PHE A 303 -0.20 11.48 9.53
C PHE A 303 1.25 11.68 9.12
N GLU A 304 1.52 12.19 7.92
CA GLU A 304 2.86 12.56 7.48
C GLU A 304 3.46 13.67 8.37
N THR A 305 2.64 14.67 8.71
CA THR A 305 3.04 15.75 9.62
C THR A 305 3.32 15.21 11.03
N GLN A 306 2.41 14.39 11.57
CA GLN A 306 2.56 13.77 12.89
C GLN A 306 3.80 12.87 12.96
N THR A 307 3.98 11.99 11.97
CA THR A 307 5.15 11.10 11.86
C THR A 307 6.45 11.90 11.81
N THR A 308 6.47 12.99 11.04
CA THR A 308 7.65 13.87 10.98
C THR A 308 8.00 14.48 12.34
N GLN A 309 7.00 14.91 13.10
CA GLN A 309 7.20 15.48 14.44
C GLN A 309 7.71 14.42 15.43
N GLN A 310 7.11 13.23 15.44
CA GLN A 310 7.56 12.09 16.25
C GLN A 310 9.00 11.68 15.92
N MET A 311 9.33 11.55 14.64
CA MET A 311 10.69 11.21 14.20
C MET A 311 11.72 12.28 14.60
N LYS A 312 11.35 13.57 14.60
CA LYS A 312 12.21 14.65 15.12
C LYS A 312 12.39 14.60 16.64
N ALA A 313 11.36 14.21 17.38
CA ALA A 313 11.47 14.03 18.84
C ALA A 313 12.38 12.85 19.18
N LEU A 314 12.17 11.70 18.53
CA LEU A 314 13.00 10.51 18.69
C LEU A 314 14.46 10.76 18.29
N SER A 315 14.70 11.40 17.14
CA SER A 315 16.06 11.76 16.69
C SER A 315 16.78 12.62 17.73
N ARG A 316 16.12 13.68 18.23
CA ARG A 316 16.71 14.55 19.27
C ARG A 316 17.05 13.78 20.56
N MET A 317 16.16 12.88 21.00
CA MET A 317 16.40 12.08 22.20
C MET A 317 17.61 11.15 22.03
N LEU A 318 17.75 10.54 20.85
CA LEU A 318 18.85 9.63 20.52
C LEU A 318 20.14 10.34 20.08
N GLY A 319 20.19 11.68 20.13
CA GLY A 319 21.34 12.45 19.65
C GLY A 319 21.61 12.31 18.14
N GLY A 320 20.57 12.03 17.35
CA GLY A 320 20.65 11.90 15.91
C GLY A 320 20.59 13.23 15.15
N ASP A 321 20.57 13.11 13.82
CA ASP A 321 20.54 14.25 12.90
C ASP A 321 19.39 15.22 13.21
N ALA A 322 19.69 16.52 13.17
CA ALA A 322 18.69 17.58 13.34
C ALA A 322 17.65 17.61 12.19
N GLU A 323 18.01 17.05 11.04
CA GLU A 323 17.18 17.01 9.84
C GLU A 323 16.65 15.59 9.61
N VAL A 324 15.37 15.38 9.92
CA VAL A 324 14.65 14.17 9.49
C VAL A 324 14.35 14.32 8.01
N ARG A 325 14.93 13.43 7.21
CA ARG A 325 14.83 13.42 5.75
C ARG A 325 13.67 12.51 5.31
N GLU A 326 13.26 12.66 4.06
CA GLU A 326 12.46 11.61 3.43
C GLU A 326 13.33 10.35 3.30
N GLY A 327 12.78 9.19 3.64
CA GLY A 327 13.46 7.92 3.43
C GLY A 327 13.72 7.65 1.95
N GLU A 328 14.65 6.73 1.63
CA GLU A 328 14.68 6.17 0.28
C GLU A 328 13.26 5.71 -0.05
N PRO A 329 12.70 6.12 -1.20
CA PRO A 329 11.37 5.68 -1.57
C PRO A 329 11.37 4.14 -1.64
N GLY A 330 10.76 3.49 -0.63
CA GLY A 330 9.96 2.32 -0.94
C GLY A 330 8.98 2.77 -2.01
N LEU A 331 8.81 1.99 -3.08
CA LEU A 331 8.22 2.40 -4.37
C LEU A 331 6.84 3.11 -4.28
N PHE A 332 6.77 4.35 -3.77
CA PHE A 332 5.71 5.34 -3.97
C PHE A 332 5.92 6.66 -3.18
N ARG A 333 5.74 7.79 -3.89
CA ARG A 333 4.74 8.82 -3.55
C ARG A 333 3.53 8.55 -4.46
N PRO A 334 2.29 8.96 -4.10
CA PRO A 334 1.26 9.19 -5.12
C PRO A 334 1.88 10.05 -6.21
N ASP A 335 2.09 9.44 -7.38
CA ASP A 335 2.60 10.15 -8.52
C ASP A 335 1.62 11.31 -8.76
N ALA A 336 2.09 12.55 -8.94
CA ALA A 336 1.21 13.68 -9.24
C ALA A 336 0.30 13.37 -10.45
N LYS A 337 0.76 12.47 -11.34
CA LYS A 337 -0.01 11.91 -12.45
C LYS A 337 -1.08 10.89 -12.03
N ALA A 338 -0.85 10.09 -10.99
CA ALA A 338 -1.83 9.14 -10.45
C ALA A 338 -3.01 9.87 -9.80
N GLN A 339 -2.73 10.90 -9.00
CA GLN A 339 -3.75 11.82 -8.50
C GLN A 339 -4.48 12.50 -9.67
N ALA A 340 -3.75 12.96 -10.71
CA ALA A 340 -4.38 13.58 -11.87
C ALA A 340 -5.33 12.65 -12.64
N GLY A 341 -4.96 11.40 -12.88
CA GLY A 341 -5.81 10.43 -13.59
C GLY A 341 -7.11 10.11 -12.83
N GLN A 342 -7.02 9.93 -11.51
CA GLN A 342 -8.21 9.72 -10.67
C GLN A 342 -9.07 10.98 -10.60
N LEU A 343 -8.48 12.16 -10.44
CA LEU A 343 -9.22 13.44 -10.48
C LEU A 343 -9.95 13.66 -11.80
N VAL A 344 -9.38 13.23 -12.93
CA VAL A 344 -10.05 13.26 -14.23
C VAL A 344 -11.28 12.34 -14.24
N LEU A 345 -11.17 11.10 -13.74
CA LEU A 345 -12.31 10.18 -13.66
C LEU A 345 -13.39 10.67 -12.68
N ASP A 346 -13.01 11.22 -11.53
CA ASP A 346 -13.94 11.77 -10.55
C ASP A 346 -14.71 12.95 -11.16
N ARG A 347 -14.01 13.82 -11.90
CA ARG A 347 -14.61 14.94 -12.60
C ARG A 347 -15.54 14.49 -13.74
N LEU A 348 -15.15 13.46 -14.50
CA LEU A 348 -16.04 12.82 -15.48
C LEU A 348 -17.27 12.19 -14.81
N GLY A 349 -17.12 11.66 -13.59
CA GLY A 349 -18.19 11.07 -12.80
C GLY A 349 -19.34 12.04 -12.51
N VAL A 350 -19.08 13.35 -12.43
CA VAL A 350 -20.12 14.38 -12.27
C VAL A 350 -21.05 14.47 -13.48
N LEU A 351 -20.55 14.07 -14.67
CA LEU A 351 -21.36 14.02 -15.89
C LEU A 351 -22.31 12.82 -15.94
N VAL A 352 -22.22 11.84 -15.03
CA VAL A 352 -23.14 10.69 -15.00
C VAL A 352 -24.59 11.19 -14.95
N GLY A 353 -25.42 10.67 -15.85
CA GLY A 353 -26.79 11.10 -16.10
C GLY A 353 -27.08 11.43 -17.56
N GLU A 354 -28.28 11.96 -17.81
CA GLU A 354 -28.75 12.35 -19.14
C GLU A 354 -28.77 13.86 -19.32
N TRP A 355 -28.40 14.31 -20.51
CA TRP A 355 -28.22 15.72 -20.83
C TRP A 355 -28.74 16.04 -22.23
N THR A 356 -29.26 17.24 -22.42
CA THR A 356 -29.77 17.71 -23.72
C THR A 356 -29.18 19.06 -24.10
N SER A 357 -29.00 19.28 -25.40
CA SER A 357 -28.59 20.58 -25.95
C SER A 357 -29.15 20.78 -27.35
N LYS A 358 -29.25 22.04 -27.77
CA LYS A 358 -29.52 22.40 -29.17
C LYS A 358 -28.24 22.94 -29.79
N VAL A 359 -27.65 22.15 -30.68
CA VAL A 359 -26.40 22.45 -31.36
C VAL A 359 -26.69 22.96 -32.76
N THR A 360 -26.10 24.09 -33.14
CA THR A 360 -26.18 24.60 -34.52
C THR A 360 -24.86 24.32 -35.22
N PRO A 361 -24.78 23.30 -36.11
CA PRO A 361 -23.56 23.03 -36.85
C PRO A 361 -23.24 24.15 -37.85
N PRO A 362 -21.97 24.30 -38.29
CA PRO A 362 -21.56 25.33 -39.24
C PRO A 362 -22.32 25.30 -40.57
N THR A 363 -22.80 24.12 -40.96
CA THR A 363 -23.63 23.89 -42.14
C THR A 363 -24.90 23.16 -41.71
N GLY A 364 -26.00 23.88 -41.49
CA GLY A 364 -27.29 23.28 -41.16
C GLY A 364 -28.18 24.15 -40.26
N GLY A 365 -29.37 23.64 -39.94
CA GLY A 365 -30.25 24.19 -38.90
C GLY A 365 -29.94 23.60 -37.52
N PRO A 366 -30.57 24.11 -36.44
CA PRO A 366 -30.36 23.61 -35.09
C PRO A 366 -30.80 22.14 -34.96
N ILE A 367 -29.95 21.32 -34.36
CA ILE A 367 -30.17 19.90 -34.09
C ILE A 367 -30.15 19.70 -32.59
N GLU A 368 -31.15 18.98 -32.07
CA GLU A 368 -31.19 18.61 -30.66
C GLU A 368 -30.38 17.33 -30.44
N VAL A 369 -29.50 17.35 -29.44
CA VAL A 369 -28.59 16.27 -29.09
C VAL A 369 -28.87 15.84 -27.67
N ARG A 370 -29.02 14.53 -27.46
CA ARG A 370 -29.09 13.92 -26.13
C ARG A 370 -27.78 13.19 -25.87
N ALA A 371 -27.14 13.46 -24.72
CA ALA A 371 -25.94 12.78 -24.27
C ALA A 371 -26.22 12.03 -22.97
N ARG A 372 -25.67 10.82 -22.85
CA ARG A 372 -25.82 9.95 -21.68
C ARG A 372 -24.47 9.48 -21.22
N PHE A 373 -24.23 9.55 -19.92
CA PHE A 373 -23.00 9.08 -19.28
C PHE A 373 -23.37 8.09 -18.17
N LEU A 374 -22.72 6.94 -18.17
CA LEU A 374 -22.90 5.87 -17.20
C LEU A 374 -21.56 5.50 -16.61
N ARG A 375 -21.54 5.21 -15.30
CA ARG A 375 -20.35 4.64 -14.68
C ARG A 375 -20.24 3.17 -15.08
N GLY A 376 -19.05 2.76 -15.50
CA GLY A 376 -18.79 1.37 -15.79
C GLY A 376 -18.86 0.49 -14.53
N PRO A 377 -19.15 -0.81 -14.68
CA PRO A 377 -19.32 -1.73 -13.55
C PRO A 377 -18.01 -1.97 -12.76
N ASP A 378 -16.87 -1.60 -13.34
CA ASP A 378 -15.55 -1.67 -12.72
C ASP A 378 -15.23 -0.49 -11.79
N GLY A 379 -16.11 0.53 -11.75
CA GLY A 379 -15.88 1.78 -11.02
C GLY A 379 -14.74 2.65 -11.58
N ARG A 380 -14.07 2.20 -12.65
CA ARG A 380 -12.84 2.77 -13.23
C ARG A 380 -13.00 3.19 -14.69
N SER A 381 -14.23 3.21 -15.17
CA SER A 381 -14.58 3.65 -16.52
C SER A 381 -15.89 4.43 -16.56
N ILE A 382 -16.06 5.21 -17.63
CA ILE A 382 -17.28 5.92 -18.00
C ILE A 382 -17.64 5.49 -19.41
N VAL A 383 -18.88 5.01 -19.56
CA VAL A 383 -19.49 4.76 -20.86
C VAL A 383 -20.31 5.99 -21.22
N SER A 384 -20.08 6.57 -22.39
CA SER A 384 -20.89 7.67 -22.89
C SER A 384 -21.50 7.37 -24.25
N SER A 385 -22.65 7.96 -24.51
CA SER A 385 -23.33 7.86 -25.81
C SER A 385 -24.08 9.14 -26.11
N SER A 386 -24.32 9.40 -27.38
CA SER A 386 -25.14 10.52 -27.81
C SER A 386 -26.04 10.15 -28.99
N ASP A 387 -27.23 10.74 -29.02
CA ASP A 387 -28.24 10.57 -30.06
C ASP A 387 -28.69 11.94 -30.59
N PHE A 388 -28.95 12.03 -31.90
CA PHE A 388 -29.72 13.13 -32.47
C PHE A 388 -31.20 12.91 -32.21
N VAL A 389 -31.89 13.93 -31.68
CA VAL A 389 -33.33 13.90 -31.47
C VAL A 389 -34.02 14.36 -32.76
N LEU A 390 -34.53 13.41 -33.54
CA LEU A 390 -35.21 13.66 -34.81
C LEU A 390 -36.71 13.39 -34.70
N PRO A 391 -37.55 14.01 -35.56
CA PRO A 391 -39.00 13.73 -35.60
C PRO A 391 -39.35 12.26 -35.87
N THR A 392 -38.45 11.52 -36.52
CA THR A 392 -38.60 10.09 -36.83
C THR A 392 -38.17 9.16 -35.70
N GLY A 393 -37.71 9.71 -34.57
CA GLY A 393 -37.12 8.97 -33.46
C GLY A 393 -35.62 9.29 -33.27
N PRO A 394 -35.03 8.88 -32.13
CA PRO A 394 -33.62 9.11 -31.85
C PRO A 394 -32.73 8.37 -32.85
N ALA A 395 -31.74 9.07 -33.39
CA ALA A 395 -30.72 8.51 -34.28
C ALA A 395 -29.37 8.46 -33.55
N PRO A 396 -28.74 7.29 -33.38
CA PRO A 396 -27.44 7.17 -32.74
C PRO A 396 -26.39 8.04 -33.44
N HIS A 397 -25.67 8.82 -32.64
CA HIS A 397 -24.61 9.69 -33.12
C HIS A 397 -23.23 9.18 -32.70
N THR A 398 -23.01 8.92 -31.41
CA THR A 398 -21.72 8.42 -30.92
C THR A 398 -21.87 7.46 -29.75
N ALA A 399 -20.87 6.58 -29.59
CA ALA A 399 -20.65 5.81 -28.37
C ALA A 399 -19.17 5.89 -28.00
N ALA A 400 -18.85 5.92 -26.71
CA ALA A 400 -17.48 5.98 -26.24
C ALA A 400 -17.29 5.22 -24.92
N LEU A 401 -16.07 4.73 -24.74
CA LEU A 401 -15.55 4.21 -23.47
C LEU A 401 -14.37 5.07 -23.07
N THR A 402 -14.41 5.60 -21.86
CA THR A 402 -13.30 6.32 -21.22
C THR A 402 -12.88 5.54 -19.98
N TRP A 403 -11.60 5.26 -19.80
CA TRP A 403 -11.11 4.42 -18.70
C TRP A 403 -9.76 4.90 -18.17
N LEU A 404 -9.45 4.55 -16.93
CA LEU A 404 -8.10 4.70 -16.39
C LEU A 404 -7.24 3.53 -16.88
N GLU A 405 -6.24 3.82 -17.71
CA GLU A 405 -5.38 2.81 -18.33
C GLU A 405 -4.50 2.10 -17.27
N PRO A 406 -4.64 0.77 -17.11
CA PRO A 406 -3.92 0.03 -16.09
C PRO A 406 -2.40 0.22 -16.18
N GLY A 407 -1.77 0.60 -15.07
CA GLY A 407 -0.31 0.73 -14.99
C GLY A 407 0.28 2.00 -15.60
N THR A 408 -0.50 2.85 -16.29
CA THR A 408 -0.01 4.13 -16.84
C THR A 408 -0.61 5.36 -16.14
N ASN A 409 -1.73 5.18 -15.43
CA ASN A 409 -2.48 6.25 -14.76
C ASN A 409 -2.97 7.37 -15.70
N GLU A 410 -3.01 7.12 -17.01
CA GLU A 410 -3.60 8.02 -17.98
C GLU A 410 -5.07 7.65 -18.20
N VAL A 411 -5.94 8.65 -18.26
CA VAL A 411 -7.32 8.42 -18.70
C VAL A 411 -7.32 8.36 -20.21
N ARG A 412 -7.67 7.20 -20.75
CA ARG A 412 -7.75 6.93 -22.19
C ARG A 412 -9.20 6.89 -22.60
N PHE A 413 -9.45 7.16 -23.88
CA PHE A 413 -10.78 6.98 -24.44
C PHE A 413 -10.71 6.38 -25.86
N VAL A 414 -11.81 5.72 -26.21
CA VAL A 414 -12.13 5.30 -27.57
C VAL A 414 -13.58 5.69 -27.84
N SER A 415 -13.85 6.24 -29.02
CA SER A 415 -15.20 6.55 -29.47
C SER A 415 -15.41 6.10 -30.91
N LEU A 416 -16.64 5.70 -31.22
CA LEU A 416 -17.13 5.48 -32.57
C LEU A 416 -18.29 6.42 -32.87
N ASP A 417 -18.29 6.98 -34.07
CA ASP A 417 -19.38 7.81 -34.58
C ASP A 417 -20.30 7.04 -35.56
N GLN A 418 -21.38 7.70 -36.01
CA GLN A 418 -22.34 7.15 -36.96
C GLN A 418 -21.77 6.83 -38.35
N ALA A 419 -20.60 7.39 -38.68
CA ALA A 419 -19.87 7.10 -39.91
C ALA A 419 -18.82 5.99 -39.72
N SER A 420 -18.84 5.30 -38.56
CA SER A 420 -17.86 4.27 -38.17
C SER A 420 -16.43 4.79 -38.08
N GLN A 421 -16.23 6.10 -37.92
CA GLN A 421 -14.91 6.67 -37.67
C GLN A 421 -14.55 6.42 -36.21
N VAL A 422 -13.29 6.06 -35.98
CA VAL A 422 -12.79 5.76 -34.65
C VAL A 422 -11.96 6.92 -34.14
N ALA A 423 -12.34 7.43 -32.99
CA ALA A 423 -11.54 8.40 -32.24
C ALA A 423 -10.84 7.74 -31.06
N ARG A 424 -9.58 8.11 -30.81
CA ARG A 424 -8.81 7.66 -29.64
C ARG A 424 -7.98 8.80 -29.08
N GLY A 425 -7.62 8.68 -27.80
CA GLY A 425 -6.72 9.65 -27.19
C GLY A 425 -6.67 9.56 -25.68
N SER A 426 -6.28 10.67 -25.07
CA SER A 426 -6.23 10.84 -23.61
C SER A 426 -7.14 11.97 -23.15
N VAL A 427 -7.62 11.86 -21.92
CA VAL A 427 -8.37 12.90 -21.22
C VAL A 427 -7.51 13.44 -20.08
N SER A 428 -7.48 14.74 -19.92
CA SER A 428 -6.73 15.44 -18.88
C SER A 428 -7.58 16.53 -18.24
N LEU A 429 -7.13 17.05 -17.11
CA LEU A 429 -7.78 18.14 -16.40
C LEU A 429 -6.91 19.40 -16.45
N GLN A 430 -7.48 20.52 -16.87
CA GLN A 430 -6.84 21.85 -16.86
C GLN A 430 -7.71 22.80 -16.04
N GLY A 431 -7.33 23.02 -14.78
CA GLY A 431 -8.21 23.67 -13.81
C GLY A 431 -9.47 22.83 -13.59
N ASP A 432 -10.65 23.40 -13.88
CA ASP A 432 -11.94 22.70 -13.79
C ASP A 432 -12.45 22.12 -15.12
N THR A 433 -11.64 22.23 -16.18
CA THR A 433 -12.00 21.85 -17.55
C THR A 433 -11.37 20.52 -17.94
N LEU A 434 -12.20 19.58 -18.36
CA LEU A 434 -11.76 18.33 -18.97
C LEU A 434 -11.33 18.59 -20.41
N VAL A 435 -10.17 18.07 -20.80
CA VAL A 435 -9.55 18.30 -22.12
C VAL A 435 -9.18 16.97 -22.76
N TRP A 436 -9.72 16.69 -23.94
CA TRP A 436 -9.40 15.51 -24.74
C TRP A 436 -8.37 15.86 -25.80
N ASP A 437 -7.34 15.02 -25.89
CA ASP A 437 -6.48 14.95 -27.06
C ASP A 437 -7.13 14.01 -28.08
N TRP A 438 -8.07 14.52 -28.86
CA TRP A 438 -9.00 13.71 -29.64
C TRP A 438 -8.46 13.47 -31.06
N ARG A 439 -8.12 12.23 -31.39
CA ARG A 439 -7.58 11.88 -32.72
C ARG A 439 -8.55 10.96 -33.44
N VAL A 440 -9.12 11.45 -34.53
CA VAL A 440 -10.07 10.73 -35.38
C VAL A 440 -9.30 10.10 -36.54
N SER A 441 -9.41 8.79 -36.71
CA SER A 441 -8.88 8.08 -37.87
C SER A 441 -9.98 7.91 -38.91
N ASN A 442 -9.72 8.34 -40.15
CA ASN A 442 -10.60 8.18 -41.31
C ASN A 442 -9.81 7.66 -42.53
N GLU A 443 -10.48 7.47 -43.66
CA GLU A 443 -9.84 6.97 -44.90
C GLU A 443 -8.77 7.93 -45.49
N SER A 444 -8.81 9.22 -45.13
CA SER A 444 -7.87 10.25 -45.62
C SER A 444 -6.72 10.55 -44.66
N GLY A 445 -6.69 9.95 -43.47
CA GLY A 445 -5.62 10.09 -42.48
C GLY A 445 -6.12 10.26 -41.05
N GLU A 446 -5.29 10.87 -40.21
CA GLU A 446 -5.64 11.18 -38.82
C GLU A 446 -5.92 12.68 -38.67
N GLN A 447 -7.09 13.02 -38.14
CA GLN A 447 -7.49 14.39 -37.82
C GLN A 447 -7.46 14.60 -36.31
N ARG A 448 -6.81 15.67 -35.86
CA ARG A 448 -6.74 16.04 -34.44
C ARG A 448 -7.77 17.12 -34.12
N LEU A 449 -8.54 16.90 -33.07
CA LEU A 449 -9.50 17.82 -32.48
C LEU A 449 -9.12 18.10 -31.02
N ASP A 450 -9.41 19.31 -30.58
CA ASP A 450 -9.31 19.73 -29.19
C ASP A 450 -10.71 19.88 -28.64
N VAL A 451 -11.08 18.97 -27.73
CA VAL A 451 -12.41 18.92 -27.12
C VAL A 451 -12.30 19.29 -25.66
N ARG A 452 -13.09 20.27 -25.24
CA ARG A 452 -13.14 20.73 -23.85
C ARG A 452 -14.55 20.60 -23.29
N ILE A 453 -14.66 20.09 -22.07
CA ILE A 453 -15.89 20.11 -21.29
C ILE A 453 -15.64 20.87 -19.99
N THR A 454 -16.42 21.91 -19.76
CA THR A 454 -16.38 22.71 -18.53
C THR A 454 -17.73 22.59 -17.83
N LEU A 455 -17.75 22.09 -16.60
CA LEU A 455 -18.95 22.10 -15.75
C LEU A 455 -19.23 23.55 -15.32
N ILE A 456 -20.45 24.02 -15.56
CA ILE A 456 -20.90 25.36 -15.17
C ILE A 456 -21.50 25.29 -13.76
N ASP A 457 -22.37 24.29 -13.54
CA ASP A 457 -22.99 23.95 -12.26
C ASP A 457 -23.46 22.48 -12.28
N ASP A 458 -24.13 22.01 -11.23
CA ASP A 458 -24.56 20.61 -11.09
C ASP A 458 -25.49 20.11 -12.21
N ASN A 459 -26.16 21.06 -12.90
CA ASN A 459 -27.16 20.77 -13.92
C ASN A 459 -26.77 21.27 -15.31
N ARG A 460 -25.57 21.87 -15.48
CA ARG A 460 -25.15 22.42 -16.77
C ARG A 460 -23.66 22.24 -17.03
N TYR A 461 -23.32 21.86 -18.25
CA TYR A 461 -21.94 21.86 -18.75
C TYR A 461 -21.85 22.47 -20.14
N ARG A 462 -20.67 23.00 -20.49
CA ARG A 462 -20.38 23.50 -21.83
C ARG A 462 -19.37 22.60 -22.52
N MET A 463 -19.65 22.22 -23.75
CA MET A 463 -18.74 21.47 -24.62
C MET A 463 -18.29 22.33 -25.79
N VAL A 464 -16.98 22.40 -25.99
CA VAL A 464 -16.36 23.08 -27.12
C VAL A 464 -15.49 22.10 -27.89
N VAL A 465 -15.73 21.98 -29.19
CA VAL A 465 -14.92 21.18 -30.12
C VAL A 465 -14.29 22.12 -31.13
N ARG A 466 -12.97 22.04 -31.30
CA ARG A 466 -12.25 22.86 -32.28
C ARG A 466 -11.15 22.08 -32.99
N GLU A 467 -10.84 22.48 -34.20
CA GLU A 467 -9.58 22.14 -34.84
C GLU A 467 -8.47 23.05 -34.29
N PRO A 468 -7.23 22.58 -34.10
CA PRO A 468 -6.14 23.35 -33.50
C PRO A 468 -5.89 24.74 -34.13
N ASP A 469 -6.09 24.86 -35.44
CA ASP A 469 -5.81 26.08 -36.22
C ASP A 469 -7.08 26.85 -36.66
N ALA A 470 -8.28 26.40 -36.27
CA ALA A 470 -9.52 27.03 -36.68
C ALA A 470 -9.84 28.30 -35.86
N ARG A 471 -10.33 29.35 -36.54
CA ARG A 471 -10.75 30.61 -35.90
C ARG A 471 -12.05 30.50 -35.11
N HIS A 472 -12.90 29.53 -35.46
CA HIS A 472 -14.20 29.31 -34.82
C HIS A 472 -14.34 27.83 -34.44
N PRO A 473 -14.97 27.52 -33.29
CA PRO A 473 -15.22 26.14 -32.90
C PRO A 473 -16.20 25.46 -33.86
N LEU A 474 -16.04 24.15 -34.03
CA LEU A 474 -16.99 23.30 -34.77
C LEU A 474 -18.27 23.11 -33.98
N VAL A 475 -18.15 22.99 -32.65
CA VAL A 475 -19.24 22.90 -31.70
C VAL A 475 -18.94 23.80 -30.51
N ASP A 476 -19.91 24.60 -30.11
CA ASP A 476 -19.91 25.33 -28.86
C ASP A 476 -21.33 25.33 -28.30
N ALA A 477 -21.57 24.45 -27.32
CA ALA A 477 -22.91 24.15 -26.86
C ALA A 477 -22.97 23.96 -25.34
N GLU A 478 -24.02 24.48 -24.73
CA GLU A 478 -24.36 24.25 -23.32
C GLU A 478 -25.39 23.10 -23.24
N PHE A 479 -25.08 22.10 -22.43
CA PHE A 479 -25.92 20.95 -22.15
C PHE A 479 -26.57 21.13 -20.79
N VAL A 480 -27.86 20.81 -20.71
CA VAL A 480 -28.66 20.88 -19.49
C VAL A 480 -29.08 19.47 -19.08
N ARG A 481 -28.96 19.15 -17.80
CA ARG A 481 -29.34 17.86 -17.23
C ARG A 481 -30.85 17.66 -17.35
N ASP A 482 -31.28 16.46 -17.75
CA ASP A 482 -32.69 16.12 -17.79
C ASP A 482 -33.22 15.87 -16.36
N SER A 483 -34.30 16.57 -15.98
CA SER A 483 -34.80 16.62 -14.60
C SER A 483 -35.41 15.30 -14.10
N ASP A 484 -35.74 14.39 -15.01
CA ASP A 484 -36.34 13.08 -14.68
C ASP A 484 -35.29 11.97 -14.48
N SER A 485 -33.99 12.30 -14.51
CA SER A 485 -32.90 11.31 -14.50
C SER A 485 -32.19 11.09 -13.16
N THR A 486 -32.72 11.58 -12.04
CA THR A 486 -32.26 11.12 -10.71
C THR A 486 -32.95 9.80 -10.37
N GLY A 487 -32.38 8.69 -10.80
CA GLY A 487 -32.86 7.35 -10.49
C GLY A 487 -31.72 6.39 -10.15
N ASP A 488 -31.66 6.08 -8.85
CA ASP A 488 -31.06 4.93 -8.13
C ASP A 488 -29.60 4.52 -8.35
#